data_AF-A0A524FAG7-F1
#
_entry.id   AF-A0A524FAG7-F1
#
_cell.length_a   1.000
_cell.length_b   1.000
_cell.length_c   1.000
_cell.angle_alpha   90.00
_cell.angle_beta   90.00
_cell.angle_gamma   90.00
#
_symmetry.space_group_name_H-M   'P 1'
#
loop_
_entity.id
_entity.type
_entity.pdbx_description
1 polymer ?
#
loop_
_entity_poly.entity_id
_entity_poly.type
_entity_poly.pdbx_seq_one_letter_code
_entity_poly.pdbx_strand_id
1 'polypeptide(L)'
;MSSNLLPYKFKSKQWHKAEGINESDVAVIVDPNRDLIWYFEGNNSSARKRNKARNSLGELKDQHATYKFKKVNRSTPRDIIREFAILKEDFYINAVKNLNINVSAISKSNFYLNCLGGLLNIISFVFSLLFLIGSNTGILDNSNHYILNAVNFQSYLLLQFTTSLISFIFYALSAVISSLFKQRTPAIFNILGSILSFMAFFMIIVSDSLIYSDIMNQQVFIRADVFILFNIHIGTLYLISLVIAFIMGTIGFKRIDQIIKDKEEF
;
A
#
# COMPACT_ATOMS: atom_id res chain seq x y z
N MET A 1 25.79 6.14 27.31
CA MET A 1 26.96 6.50 26.48
C MET A 1 26.56 6.38 25.02
N SER A 2 26.53 7.48 24.26
CA SER A 2 26.18 7.47 22.84
C SER A 2 27.31 6.84 22.03
N SER A 3 27.01 5.84 21.21
CA SER A 3 27.93 5.41 20.15
C SER A 3 28.02 6.50 19.11
N ASN A 4 29.20 7.11 18.95
CA ASN A 4 29.45 8.10 17.90
C ASN A 4 29.55 7.40 16.54
N LEU A 5 28.40 6.99 16.00
CA LEU A 5 28.30 6.39 14.68
C LEU A 5 28.40 7.49 13.62
N LEU A 6 29.34 7.35 12.69
CA LEU A 6 29.55 8.33 11.63
C LEU A 6 29.39 7.67 10.25
N PRO A 7 28.40 8.11 9.44
CA PRO A 7 28.12 7.50 8.15
C PRO A 7 28.87 8.16 6.99
N TYR A 8 29.42 7.34 6.11
CA TYR A 8 30.14 7.77 4.91
C TYR A 8 29.66 7.00 3.67
N LYS A 9 29.66 7.68 2.52
CA LYS A 9 29.35 7.11 1.20
C LYS A 9 30.51 7.33 0.24
N PHE A 10 30.74 6.36 -0.64
CA PHE A 10 31.79 6.47 -1.65
C PHE A 10 31.23 6.98 -2.98
N LYS A 11 31.66 8.16 -3.43
CA LYS A 11 31.25 8.79 -4.69
C LYS A 11 32.47 9.36 -5.41
N SER A 12 32.53 9.26 -6.74
CA SER A 12 33.61 9.87 -7.53
C SER A 12 35.06 9.52 -7.08
N LYS A 13 35.28 8.31 -6.55
CA LYS A 13 36.56 7.86 -5.97
C LYS A 13 36.97 8.55 -4.66
N GLN A 14 36.04 9.22 -3.97
CA GLN A 14 36.29 9.88 -2.68
C GLN A 14 35.20 9.54 -1.66
N TRP A 15 35.54 9.63 -0.37
CA TRP A 15 34.60 9.46 0.72
C TRP A 15 33.97 10.80 1.09
N HIS A 16 32.65 10.78 1.18
CA HIS A 16 31.87 11.93 1.60
C HIS A 16 31.01 11.53 2.79
N LYS A 17 30.83 12.46 3.74
CA LYS A 17 29.83 12.30 4.78
C LYS A 17 28.49 12.00 4.11
N ALA A 18 27.80 10.96 4.56
CA ALA A 18 26.60 10.50 3.89
C ALA A 18 25.40 11.36 4.29
N GLU A 19 24.94 12.24 3.40
CA GLU A 19 23.61 12.88 3.46
C GLU A 19 22.49 11.94 2.95
N GLY A 20 22.68 10.63 3.15
CA GLY A 20 21.85 9.56 2.63
C GLY A 20 22.54 8.68 1.57
N ILE A 21 22.01 7.45 1.41
CA ILE A 21 22.61 6.36 0.62
C ILE A 21 21.61 5.76 -0.39
N ASN A 22 22.02 5.62 -1.65
CA ASN A 22 21.22 4.97 -2.69
C ASN A 22 21.38 3.43 -2.65
N GLU A 23 20.42 2.70 -3.23
CA GLU A 23 20.48 1.24 -3.45
C GLU A 23 21.62 0.78 -4.40
N SER A 24 22.34 1.72 -5.01
CA SER A 24 23.52 1.43 -5.83
C SER A 24 24.84 1.84 -5.18
N ASP A 25 24.77 2.51 -4.02
CA ASP A 25 25.94 3.02 -3.32
C ASP A 25 26.49 1.97 -2.35
N VAL A 26 27.75 2.15 -1.99
CA VAL A 26 28.36 1.47 -0.84
C VAL A 26 28.55 2.50 0.26
N ALA A 27 28.00 2.14 1.41
CA ALA A 27 27.95 3.00 2.58
C ALA A 27 28.63 2.29 3.75
N VAL A 28 29.34 3.06 4.57
CA VAL A 28 29.98 2.56 5.78
C VAL A 28 29.57 3.40 6.98
N ILE A 29 29.46 2.74 8.12
CA ILE A 29 29.28 3.36 9.43
C ILE A 29 30.48 2.97 10.27
N VAL A 30 31.19 3.97 10.77
CA VAL A 30 32.29 3.77 11.72
C VAL A 30 31.70 3.68 13.12
N ASP A 31 31.97 2.58 13.81
CA ASP A 31 31.61 2.33 15.21
C ASP A 31 32.88 2.37 16.07
N PRO A 32 33.26 3.56 16.57
CA PRO A 32 34.50 3.75 17.33
C PRO A 32 34.46 3.05 18.69
N ASN A 33 33.28 2.72 19.22
CA ASN A 33 33.16 2.04 20.51
C ASN A 33 33.46 0.54 20.42
N ARG A 34 33.33 -0.03 19.22
CA ARG A 34 33.53 -1.46 18.99
C ARG A 34 34.72 -1.76 18.07
N ASP A 35 35.49 -0.73 17.70
CA ASP A 35 36.54 -0.78 16.68
C ASP A 35 36.08 -1.52 15.41
N LEU A 36 34.84 -1.24 14.99
CA LEU A 36 34.19 -1.89 13.87
C LEU A 36 33.77 -0.88 12.80
N ILE A 37 33.97 -1.24 11.53
CA ILE A 37 33.38 -0.55 10.40
C ILE A 37 32.33 -1.47 9.78
N TRP A 38 31.07 -1.05 9.88
CA TRP A 38 29.96 -1.73 9.26
C TRP A 38 29.79 -1.24 7.84
N TYR A 39 29.62 -2.15 6.88
CA TYR A 39 29.43 -1.77 5.49
C TYR A 39 28.18 -2.40 4.87
N PHE A 40 27.48 -1.59 4.08
CA PHE A 40 26.31 -1.96 3.30
C PHE A 40 26.63 -1.84 1.80
N GLU A 41 26.39 -2.92 1.06
CA GLU A 41 26.45 -2.93 -0.41
C GLU A 41 25.03 -2.99 -0.96
N GLY A 42 24.62 -1.98 -1.73
CA GLY A 42 23.29 -1.95 -2.33
C GLY A 42 23.05 -3.06 -3.35
N ASN A 43 21.88 -3.71 -3.28
CA ASN A 43 21.52 -4.88 -4.09
C ASN A 43 21.38 -4.58 -5.60
N ASN A 44 21.16 -3.33 -5.99
CA ASN A 44 20.93 -2.92 -7.39
C ASN A 44 22.20 -2.35 -8.06
N SER A 45 23.37 -2.62 -7.50
CA SER A 45 24.65 -2.18 -8.05
C SER A 45 25.12 -3.10 -9.20
N SER A 46 25.40 -2.51 -10.37
CA SER A 46 25.99 -3.23 -11.50
C SER A 46 27.30 -3.91 -11.09
N ALA A 47 27.68 -5.01 -11.76
CA ALA A 47 28.92 -5.75 -11.43
C ALA A 47 30.17 -4.83 -11.40
N ARG A 48 30.21 -3.83 -12.30
CA ARG A 48 31.26 -2.79 -12.32
C ARG A 48 31.26 -1.90 -11.07
N LYS A 49 30.09 -1.46 -10.59
CA LYS A 49 29.97 -0.68 -9.34
C LYS A 49 30.36 -1.52 -8.12
N ARG A 50 29.94 -2.79 -8.08
CA ARG A 50 30.32 -3.74 -7.00
C ARG A 50 31.82 -3.97 -6.92
N ASN A 51 32.49 -4.22 -8.05
CA ASN A 51 33.94 -4.40 -8.07
C ASN A 51 34.67 -3.13 -7.66
N LYS A 52 34.25 -1.96 -8.15
CA LYS A 52 34.85 -0.69 -7.75
C LYS A 52 34.71 -0.45 -6.25
N ALA A 53 33.54 -0.73 -5.69
CA ALA A 53 33.32 -0.55 -4.26
C ALA A 53 34.08 -1.58 -3.41
N ARG A 54 34.22 -2.83 -3.86
CA ARG A 54 35.07 -3.84 -3.20
C ARG A 54 36.53 -3.39 -3.13
N ASN A 55 37.07 -2.83 -4.22
CA ASN A 55 38.43 -2.30 -4.23
C ASN A 55 38.57 -1.15 -3.23
N SER A 56 37.62 -0.22 -3.19
CA SER A 56 37.63 0.89 -2.22
C SER A 56 37.43 0.44 -0.78
N LEU A 57 36.71 -0.67 -0.55
CA LEU A 57 36.60 -1.29 0.77
C LEU A 57 37.90 -2.00 1.17
N GLY A 58 38.67 -2.49 0.19
CA GLY A 58 40.03 -3.01 0.37
C GLY A 58 41.00 -1.90 0.77
N GLU A 59 41.02 -0.79 0.04
CA GLU A 59 41.84 0.40 0.37
C GLU A 59 41.55 0.90 1.80
N LEU A 60 40.28 0.84 2.23
CA LEU A 60 39.88 1.23 3.59
C LEU A 60 40.37 0.25 4.66
N LYS A 61 40.37 -1.05 4.38
CA LYS A 61 40.95 -2.05 5.28
C LYS A 61 42.44 -1.83 5.46
N ASP A 62 43.12 -1.43 4.40
CA ASP A 62 44.56 -1.16 4.42
C ASP A 62 44.87 0.14 5.19
N GLN A 63 44.09 1.21 4.97
CA GLN A 63 44.25 2.50 5.65
C GLN A 63 43.83 2.48 7.13
N HIS A 64 42.86 1.63 7.48
CA HIS A 64 42.30 1.51 8.83
C HIS A 64 42.44 0.08 9.35
N ALA A 65 43.65 -0.46 9.29
CA ALA A 65 43.97 -1.83 9.73
C ALA A 65 43.60 -2.10 11.21
N THR A 66 43.47 -1.05 12.02
CA THR A 66 43.02 -1.13 13.41
C THR A 66 41.55 -1.50 13.57
N TYR A 67 40.72 -1.22 12.56
CA TYR A 67 39.28 -1.49 12.60
C TYR A 67 38.94 -2.83 11.95
N LYS A 68 38.02 -3.58 12.55
CA LYS A 68 37.44 -4.79 11.94
C LYS A 68 36.30 -4.41 11.00
N PHE A 69 36.27 -4.98 9.79
CA PHE A 69 35.21 -4.70 8.82
C PHE A 69 34.15 -5.80 8.83
N LYS A 70 32.88 -5.44 9.01
CA LYS A 70 31.74 -6.39 8.98
C LYS A 70 30.66 -5.95 8.01
N LYS A 71 30.18 -6.90 7.20
CA LYS A 71 29.05 -6.69 6.31
C LYS A 71 27.75 -6.68 7.12
N VAL A 72 26.87 -5.72 6.82
CA VAL A 72 25.52 -5.69 7.41
C VAL A 72 24.73 -6.94 6.99
N ASN A 73 24.18 -7.63 7.97
CA ASN A 73 23.43 -8.88 7.84
C ASN A 73 22.37 -8.99 8.96
N ARG A 74 21.69 -10.14 9.06
CA ARG A 74 20.63 -10.37 10.06
C ARG A 74 21.13 -10.34 11.52
N SER A 75 22.43 -10.58 11.77
CA SER A 75 23.03 -10.54 13.12
C SER A 75 23.62 -9.17 13.46
N THR A 76 23.41 -8.16 12.63
CA THR A 76 23.93 -6.81 12.87
C THR A 76 23.16 -6.15 14.03
N PRO A 77 23.84 -5.43 14.93
CA PRO A 77 23.20 -4.68 16.01
C PRO A 77 22.11 -3.71 15.51
N ARG A 78 21.02 -3.59 16.27
CA ARG A 78 19.80 -2.86 15.86
C ARG A 78 20.04 -1.36 15.64
N ASP A 79 20.91 -0.76 16.44
CA ASP A 79 21.43 0.62 16.30
C ASP A 79 22.01 0.85 14.90
N ILE A 80 22.89 -0.02 14.44
CA ILE A 80 23.51 0.07 13.11
C ILE A 80 22.47 -0.11 11.99
N ILE A 81 21.56 -1.08 12.14
CA ILE A 81 20.48 -1.31 11.17
C ILE A 81 19.59 -0.07 11.07
N ARG A 82 19.27 0.56 12.19
CA ARG A 82 18.46 1.78 12.25
C ARG A 82 19.15 2.93 11.54
N GLU A 83 20.44 3.16 11.77
CA GLU A 83 21.19 4.23 11.09
C GLU A 83 21.23 4.05 9.57
N PHE A 84 21.47 2.83 9.08
CA PHE A 84 21.40 2.57 7.64
C PHE A 84 19.98 2.76 7.07
N ALA A 85 18.93 2.57 7.87
CA ALA A 85 17.55 2.83 7.45
C ALA A 85 17.28 4.33 7.33
N ILE A 86 17.71 5.13 8.32
CA ILE A 86 17.60 6.60 8.31
C ILE A 86 18.28 7.16 7.07
N LEU A 87 19.53 6.75 6.78
CA LEU A 87 20.26 7.22 5.60
C LEU A 87 19.58 6.86 4.27
N LYS A 88 18.88 5.72 4.20
CA LYS A 88 18.12 5.37 2.98
C LYS A 88 16.89 6.25 2.83
N GLU A 89 16.24 6.56 3.94
CA GLU A 89 15.08 7.44 3.99
C GLU A 89 15.45 8.88 3.59
N ASP A 90 16.56 9.40 4.11
CA ASP A 90 17.09 10.73 3.75
C ASP A 90 17.41 10.85 2.27
N PHE A 91 18.06 9.83 1.69
CA PHE A 91 18.33 9.80 0.25
C PHE A 91 17.04 9.82 -0.56
N TYR A 92 16.03 9.07 -0.11
CA TYR A 92 14.73 9.03 -0.75
C TYR A 92 14.04 10.40 -0.70
N ILE A 93 14.02 11.04 0.48
CA ILE A 93 13.46 12.40 0.67
C ILE A 93 14.16 13.41 -0.24
N ASN A 94 15.49 13.37 -0.32
CA ASN A 94 16.28 14.29 -1.13
C ASN A 94 16.10 14.04 -2.64
N ALA A 95 16.03 12.78 -3.06
CA ALA A 95 15.77 12.43 -4.46
C ALA A 95 14.38 12.90 -4.90
N VAL A 96 13.37 12.81 -4.03
CA VAL A 96 12.03 13.29 -4.31
C VAL A 96 11.94 14.83 -4.25
N LYS A 97 12.64 15.50 -3.32
CA LYS A 97 12.77 16.97 -3.30
C LYS A 97 13.29 17.51 -4.63
N ASN A 98 14.28 16.84 -5.22
CA ASN A 98 14.85 17.24 -6.51
C ASN A 98 13.87 17.12 -7.69
N LEU A 99 12.76 16.39 -7.55
CA LEU A 99 11.73 16.31 -8.58
C LEU A 99 10.79 17.54 -8.60
N ASN A 100 10.96 18.52 -7.70
CA ASN A 100 10.08 19.69 -7.55
C ASN A 100 8.59 19.30 -7.30
N ILE A 101 8.36 18.07 -6.84
CA ILE A 101 7.03 17.51 -6.59
C ILE A 101 6.68 17.75 -5.11
N ASN A 102 5.49 18.29 -4.86
CA ASN A 102 4.98 18.45 -3.50
C ASN A 102 4.56 17.10 -2.91
N VAL A 103 5.50 16.43 -2.23
CA VAL A 103 5.31 15.12 -1.58
C VAL A 103 4.12 15.12 -0.61
N SER A 104 3.94 16.22 0.13
CA SER A 104 2.83 16.37 1.08
C SER A 104 1.48 16.33 0.35
N ALA A 105 1.37 17.04 -0.78
CA ALA A 105 0.16 17.04 -1.59
C ALA A 105 -0.16 15.65 -2.15
N ILE A 106 0.83 14.94 -2.72
CA ILE A 106 0.57 13.61 -3.29
C ILE A 106 0.25 12.58 -2.21
N SER A 107 0.91 12.67 -1.05
CA SER A 107 0.61 11.75 0.04
C SER A 107 -0.78 11.99 0.64
N LYS A 108 -1.23 13.26 0.71
CA LYS A 108 -2.62 13.60 1.04
C LYS A 108 -3.59 13.05 0.00
N SER A 109 -3.30 13.20 -1.29
CA SER A 109 -4.12 12.60 -2.36
C SER A 109 -4.20 11.08 -2.20
N ASN A 110 -3.09 10.41 -1.87
CA ASN A 110 -3.09 8.97 -1.62
C ASN A 110 -3.99 8.56 -0.45
N PHE A 111 -3.97 9.34 0.65
CA PHE A 111 -4.85 9.15 1.78
C PHE A 111 -6.33 9.31 1.40
N TYR A 112 -6.67 10.42 0.72
CA TYR A 112 -8.05 10.68 0.32
C TYR A 112 -8.59 9.64 -0.66
N LEU A 113 -7.78 9.16 -1.60
CA LEU A 113 -8.17 8.08 -2.52
C LEU A 113 -8.57 6.80 -1.74
N ASN A 114 -7.79 6.40 -0.74
CA ASN A 114 -8.12 5.25 0.09
C ASN A 114 -9.38 5.46 0.93
N CYS A 115 -9.53 6.64 1.53
CA CYS A 115 -10.70 6.97 2.34
C CYS A 115 -11.98 7.03 1.50
N LEU A 116 -11.92 7.64 0.31
CA LEU A 116 -13.06 7.72 -0.61
C LEU A 116 -13.41 6.33 -1.17
N GLY A 117 -12.41 5.52 -1.56
CA GLY A 117 -12.63 4.14 -1.98
C GLY A 117 -13.27 3.30 -0.88
N GLY A 118 -12.78 3.44 0.36
CA GLY A 118 -13.35 2.77 1.54
C GLY A 118 -14.78 3.22 1.83
N LEU A 119 -15.07 4.52 1.73
CA LEU A 119 -16.42 5.05 1.91
C LEU A 119 -17.40 4.51 0.86
N LEU A 120 -16.97 4.41 -0.40
CA LEU A 120 -17.78 3.80 -1.45
C LEU A 120 -18.08 2.34 -1.14
N ASN A 121 -17.12 1.57 -0.65
CA ASN A 121 -17.36 0.19 -0.21
C ASN A 121 -18.33 0.11 0.98
N ILE A 122 -18.31 1.06 1.93
CA ILE A 122 -19.33 1.16 3.01
C ILE A 122 -20.71 1.33 2.39
N ILE A 123 -20.84 2.28 1.45
CA ILE A 123 -22.10 2.54 0.77
C ILE A 123 -22.59 1.27 0.09
N SER A 124 -21.75 0.61 -0.72
CA SER A 124 -22.11 -0.64 -1.42
C SER A 124 -22.50 -1.77 -0.45
N PHE A 125 -21.79 -1.90 0.67
CA PHE A 125 -22.09 -2.88 1.72
C PHE A 125 -23.45 -2.63 2.39
N VAL A 126 -23.74 -1.38 2.77
CA VAL A 126 -25.03 -0.99 3.34
C VAL A 126 -26.16 -1.28 2.35
N PHE A 127 -25.99 -0.97 1.06
CA PHE A 127 -26.98 -1.31 0.06
C PHE A 127 -27.17 -2.82 -0.12
N SER A 128 -26.11 -3.63 0.01
CA SER A 128 -26.22 -5.10 -0.01
C SER A 128 -27.05 -5.63 1.17
N LEU A 129 -26.89 -5.04 2.36
CA LEU A 129 -27.70 -5.38 3.54
C LEU A 129 -29.15 -4.92 3.40
N LEU A 130 -29.38 -3.71 2.88
CA LEU A 130 -30.72 -3.21 2.58
C LEU A 130 -31.43 -4.08 1.53
N PHE A 131 -30.68 -4.71 0.62
CA PHE A 131 -31.22 -5.67 -0.35
C PHE A 131 -31.78 -6.93 0.31
N LEU A 132 -31.18 -7.36 1.43
CA LEU A 132 -31.58 -8.57 2.16
C LEU A 132 -32.73 -8.35 3.15
N ILE A 133 -32.80 -7.15 3.76
CA ILE A 133 -33.67 -6.87 4.92
C ILE A 133 -34.65 -5.71 4.63
N GLY A 134 -34.54 -5.06 3.47
CA GLY A 134 -35.30 -3.86 3.14
C GLY A 134 -36.77 -4.10 2.86
N SER A 135 -37.59 -3.11 3.20
CA SER A 135 -39.07 -3.12 3.20
C SER A 135 -39.77 -3.37 1.86
N ASN A 136 -39.03 -3.58 0.77
CA ASN A 136 -39.55 -3.84 -0.57
C ASN A 136 -39.29 -5.29 -1.03
N THR A 137 -38.80 -6.16 -0.14
CA THR A 137 -38.74 -7.60 -0.34
C THR A 137 -40.02 -8.25 0.17
N GLY A 138 -40.87 -8.71 -0.74
CA GLY A 138 -41.98 -9.59 -0.40
C GLY A 138 -41.50 -11.03 -0.34
N ILE A 139 -41.82 -11.77 0.73
CA ILE A 139 -41.67 -13.23 0.78
C ILE A 139 -43.03 -13.81 0.42
N LEU A 140 -43.11 -14.55 -0.69
CA LEU A 140 -44.33 -15.28 -1.05
C LEU A 140 -44.40 -16.55 -0.19
N ASP A 141 -45.39 -16.64 0.70
CA ASP A 141 -45.53 -17.65 1.78
C ASP A 141 -45.54 -19.13 1.36
N ASN A 142 -45.36 -19.46 0.07
CA ASN A 142 -45.27 -20.84 -0.43
C ASN A 142 -44.16 -21.06 -1.48
N SER A 143 -43.32 -20.07 -1.74
CA SER A 143 -42.27 -20.19 -2.75
C SER A 143 -40.94 -19.68 -2.20
N ASN A 144 -39.86 -20.42 -2.46
CA ASN A 144 -38.48 -20.05 -2.14
C ASN A 144 -38.01 -18.79 -2.90
N HIS A 145 -38.86 -17.78 -3.12
CA HIS A 145 -38.59 -16.63 -3.96
C HIS A 145 -38.83 -15.31 -3.21
N TYR A 146 -37.90 -14.38 -3.37
CA TYR A 146 -38.12 -12.96 -3.12
C TYR A 146 -38.85 -12.34 -4.30
N ILE A 147 -39.79 -11.45 -3.99
CA ILE A 147 -40.39 -10.53 -4.95
C ILE A 147 -39.79 -9.15 -4.70
N LEU A 148 -39.22 -8.57 -5.75
CA LEU A 148 -38.64 -7.23 -5.74
C LEU A 148 -39.32 -6.36 -6.79
N ASN A 149 -39.48 -5.08 -6.51
CA ASN A 149 -39.83 -4.12 -7.55
C ASN A 149 -38.65 -3.97 -8.53
N ALA A 150 -38.92 -4.12 -9.84
CA ALA A 150 -37.88 -4.13 -10.88
C ALA A 150 -37.12 -2.81 -11.01
N VAL A 151 -37.80 -1.67 -10.88
CA VAL A 151 -37.17 -0.35 -10.96
C VAL A 151 -36.20 -0.16 -9.80
N ASN A 152 -36.63 -0.52 -8.60
CA ASN A 152 -35.78 -0.46 -7.42
C ASN A 152 -34.59 -1.41 -7.57
N PHE A 153 -34.84 -2.68 -7.93
CA PHE A 153 -33.81 -3.69 -8.13
C PHE A 153 -32.70 -3.23 -9.09
N GLN A 154 -33.08 -2.73 -10.28
CA GLN A 154 -32.13 -2.20 -11.25
C GLN A 154 -31.37 -0.97 -10.73
N SER A 155 -32.06 -0.06 -10.03
CA SER A 155 -31.43 1.14 -9.46
C SER A 155 -30.37 0.78 -8.42
N TYR A 156 -30.64 -0.22 -7.57
CA TYR A 156 -29.70 -0.71 -6.57
C TYR A 156 -28.49 -1.40 -7.20
N LEU A 157 -28.70 -2.28 -8.19
CA LEU A 157 -27.60 -2.90 -8.92
C LEU A 157 -26.72 -1.86 -9.62
N LEU A 158 -27.32 -0.85 -10.26
CA LEU A 158 -26.59 0.24 -10.90
C LEU A 158 -25.75 1.04 -9.91
N LEU A 159 -26.28 1.29 -8.71
CA LEU A 159 -25.55 2.00 -7.67
C LEU A 159 -24.38 1.18 -7.13
N GLN A 160 -24.58 -0.11 -6.83
CA GLN A 160 -23.52 -1.02 -6.40
C GLN A 160 -22.45 -1.17 -7.49
N PHE A 161 -22.86 -1.25 -8.76
CA PHE A 161 -21.97 -1.26 -9.91
C PHE A 161 -21.09 -0.02 -9.95
N THR A 162 -21.70 1.15 -9.86
CA THR A 162 -21.01 2.45 -10.00
C THR A 162 -20.04 2.67 -8.84
N THR A 163 -20.49 2.40 -7.62
CA THR A 163 -19.68 2.54 -6.40
C THR A 163 -18.48 1.59 -6.40
N SER A 164 -18.67 0.33 -6.82
CA SER A 164 -17.57 -0.65 -6.95
C SER A 164 -16.55 -0.25 -8.01
N LEU A 165 -17.01 0.24 -9.17
CA LEU A 165 -16.15 0.67 -10.26
C LEU A 165 -15.29 1.88 -9.85
N ILE A 166 -15.90 2.89 -9.22
CA ILE A 166 -15.17 4.08 -8.76
C ILE A 166 -14.20 3.70 -7.63
N SER A 167 -14.60 2.82 -6.71
CA SER A 167 -13.72 2.27 -5.66
C SER A 167 -12.50 1.55 -6.26
N PHE A 168 -12.71 0.70 -7.27
CA PHE A 168 -11.64 0.06 -8.03
C PHE A 168 -10.64 1.07 -8.61
N ILE A 169 -11.14 2.13 -9.25
CA ILE A 169 -10.30 3.19 -9.84
C ILE A 169 -9.47 3.90 -8.77
N PHE A 170 -10.07 4.25 -7.63
CA PHE A 170 -9.36 4.93 -6.54
C PHE A 170 -8.25 4.06 -5.95
N TYR A 171 -8.50 2.77 -5.71
CA TYR A 171 -7.45 1.87 -5.24
C TYR A 171 -6.35 1.65 -6.28
N ALA A 172 -6.70 1.55 -7.57
CA ALA A 172 -5.70 1.42 -8.64
C ALA A 172 -4.79 2.66 -8.71
N LEU A 173 -5.37 3.87 -8.68
CA LEU A 173 -4.61 5.11 -8.64
C LEU A 173 -3.74 5.22 -7.39
N SER A 174 -4.28 4.84 -6.24
CA SER A 174 -3.53 4.81 -4.98
C SER A 174 -2.36 3.81 -4.99
N ALA A 175 -2.53 2.66 -5.65
CA ALA A 175 -1.46 1.69 -5.85
C ALA A 175 -0.35 2.26 -6.75
N VAL A 176 -0.70 2.94 -7.85
CA VAL A 176 0.27 3.59 -8.74
C VAL A 176 1.07 4.63 -7.97
N ILE A 177 0.41 5.50 -7.21
CA ILE A 177 1.07 6.50 -6.36
C ILE A 177 2.01 5.79 -5.37
N SER A 178 1.51 4.80 -4.63
CA SER A 178 2.32 4.07 -3.64
C SER A 178 3.55 3.39 -4.26
N SER A 179 3.42 2.87 -5.49
CA SER A 179 4.52 2.27 -6.25
C SER A 179 5.57 3.30 -6.68
N LEU A 180 5.14 4.47 -7.18
CA LEU A 180 6.03 5.60 -7.48
C LEU A 180 6.82 6.02 -6.24
N PHE A 181 6.19 5.94 -5.05
CA PHE A 181 6.86 6.24 -3.79
C PHE A 181 7.70 5.09 -3.19
N LYS A 182 7.88 3.98 -3.94
CA LYS A 182 8.51 2.75 -3.47
C LYS A 182 7.93 2.20 -2.16
N GLN A 183 6.68 2.55 -1.84
CA GLN A 183 5.96 2.08 -0.67
C GLN A 183 5.33 0.71 -0.98
N ARG A 184 6.15 -0.35 -0.93
CA ARG A 184 5.74 -1.70 -1.31
C ARG A 184 4.48 -2.17 -0.59
N THR A 185 4.42 -2.00 0.73
CA THR A 185 3.30 -2.49 1.53
C THR A 185 1.98 -1.78 1.14
N PRO A 186 1.89 -0.43 1.14
CA PRO A 186 0.71 0.25 0.61
C PRO A 186 0.33 -0.12 -0.83
N ALA A 187 1.31 -0.24 -1.72
CA ALA A 187 1.05 -0.62 -3.11
C ALA A 187 0.38 -2.01 -3.21
N ILE A 188 0.90 -3.01 -2.50
CA ILE A 188 0.35 -4.38 -2.53
C ILE A 188 -1.09 -4.41 -1.98
N PHE A 189 -1.33 -3.74 -0.86
CA PHE A 189 -2.67 -3.70 -0.26
C PHE A 189 -3.66 -2.96 -1.15
N ASN A 190 -3.28 -1.85 -1.77
CA ASN A 190 -4.15 -1.13 -2.70
C ASN A 190 -4.43 -1.95 -3.97
N ILE A 191 -3.46 -2.72 -4.48
CA ILE A 191 -3.71 -3.68 -5.56
C ILE A 191 -4.73 -4.73 -5.12
N LEU A 192 -4.59 -5.28 -3.91
CA LEU A 192 -5.53 -6.27 -3.38
C LEU A 192 -6.94 -5.68 -3.24
N GLY A 193 -7.07 -4.47 -2.68
CA GLY A 193 -8.35 -3.76 -2.58
C GLY A 193 -8.98 -3.49 -3.95
N SER A 194 -8.16 -3.10 -4.93
CA SER A 194 -8.58 -2.93 -6.33
C SER A 194 -9.12 -4.23 -6.92
N ILE A 195 -8.43 -5.36 -6.75
CA ILE A 195 -8.89 -6.68 -7.21
C ILE A 195 -10.23 -7.06 -6.57
N LEU A 196 -10.39 -6.85 -5.25
CA LEU A 196 -11.64 -7.17 -4.56
C LEU A 196 -12.81 -6.31 -5.05
N SER A 197 -12.61 -5.00 -5.20
CA SER A 197 -13.63 -4.11 -5.75
C SER A 197 -13.97 -4.46 -7.21
N PHE A 198 -12.98 -4.87 -8.00
CA PHE A 198 -13.19 -5.37 -9.37
C PHE A 198 -13.98 -6.67 -9.41
N MET A 199 -13.70 -7.62 -8.50
CA MET A 199 -14.46 -8.86 -8.40
C MET A 199 -15.93 -8.59 -8.04
N ALA A 200 -16.18 -7.69 -7.08
CA ALA A 200 -17.55 -7.30 -6.71
C ALA A 200 -18.29 -6.65 -7.90
N PHE A 201 -17.64 -5.71 -8.58
CA PHE A 201 -18.13 -5.11 -9.83
C PHE A 201 -18.45 -6.18 -10.89
N PHE A 202 -17.55 -7.13 -11.11
CA PHE A 202 -17.72 -8.18 -12.11
C PHE A 202 -18.90 -9.10 -11.76
N MET A 203 -19.05 -9.48 -10.49
CA MET A 203 -20.20 -10.28 -10.02
C MET A 203 -21.53 -9.56 -10.26
N ILE A 204 -21.58 -8.23 -10.13
CA ILE A 204 -22.79 -7.45 -10.44
C ILE A 204 -23.10 -7.47 -11.94
N ILE A 205 -22.09 -7.38 -12.81
CA ILE A 205 -22.30 -7.47 -14.27
C ILE A 205 -22.92 -8.82 -14.65
N VAL A 206 -22.41 -9.91 -14.08
CA VAL A 206 -22.91 -11.25 -14.39
C VAL A 206 -24.12 -11.66 -13.52
N SER A 207 -24.68 -10.73 -12.75
CA SER A 207 -25.74 -11.01 -11.77
C SER A 207 -27.00 -11.61 -12.43
N ASP A 208 -27.36 -11.18 -13.62
CA ASP A 208 -28.49 -11.74 -14.38
C ASP A 208 -28.34 -13.24 -14.63
N SER A 209 -27.10 -13.71 -14.87
CA SER A 209 -26.80 -15.14 -15.04
C SER A 209 -26.66 -15.90 -13.72
N LEU A 210 -26.31 -15.19 -12.63
CA LEU A 210 -26.06 -15.81 -11.32
C LEU A 210 -27.32 -15.93 -10.47
N ILE A 211 -28.23 -14.97 -10.56
CA ILE A 211 -29.36 -14.82 -9.63
C ILE A 211 -30.63 -15.54 -10.13
N TYR A 212 -30.68 -15.93 -11.41
CA TYR A 212 -31.84 -16.59 -12.05
C TYR A 212 -33.14 -15.87 -11.71
N SER A 213 -33.36 -14.71 -12.35
CA SER A 213 -34.51 -13.86 -12.12
C SER A 213 -35.53 -13.93 -13.26
N ASP A 214 -36.81 -13.99 -12.90
CA ASP A 214 -37.92 -13.81 -13.84
C ASP A 214 -38.56 -12.43 -13.63
N ILE A 215 -38.84 -11.71 -14.72
CA ILE A 215 -39.48 -10.38 -14.66
C ILE A 215 -40.90 -10.50 -15.19
N MET A 216 -41.88 -10.29 -14.32
CA MET A 216 -43.31 -10.21 -14.70
C MET A 216 -43.96 -8.98 -14.06
N ASN A 217 -44.69 -8.18 -14.84
CA ASN A 217 -45.46 -7.03 -14.34
C ASN A 217 -44.69 -6.10 -13.39
N GLN A 218 -43.46 -5.71 -13.78
CA GLN A 218 -42.55 -4.85 -12.99
C GLN A 218 -42.09 -5.46 -11.65
N GLN A 219 -42.30 -6.75 -11.45
CA GLN A 219 -41.76 -7.52 -10.33
C GLN A 219 -40.67 -8.46 -10.82
N VAL A 220 -39.64 -8.60 -10.01
CA VAL A 220 -38.54 -9.53 -10.21
C VAL A 220 -38.70 -10.64 -9.18
N PHE A 221 -38.83 -11.86 -9.67
CA PHE A 221 -38.92 -13.08 -8.88
C PHE A 221 -37.55 -13.74 -8.85
N ILE A 222 -37.00 -13.92 -7.65
CA ILE A 222 -35.64 -14.41 -7.47
C ILE A 222 -35.63 -15.48 -6.41
N ARG A 223 -34.92 -16.59 -6.65
CA ARG A 223 -34.75 -17.64 -5.65
C ARG A 223 -33.98 -17.12 -4.42
N ALA A 224 -34.55 -17.28 -3.24
CA ALA A 224 -34.10 -16.66 -2.01
C ALA A 224 -32.70 -17.10 -1.57
N ASP A 225 -32.40 -18.40 -1.66
CA ASP A 225 -31.09 -18.97 -1.34
C ASP A 225 -29.97 -18.41 -2.24
N VAL A 226 -30.19 -18.34 -3.56
CA VAL A 226 -29.21 -17.82 -4.53
C VAL A 226 -28.97 -16.34 -4.29
N PHE A 227 -30.04 -15.59 -4.03
CA PHE A 227 -29.96 -14.16 -3.76
C PHE A 227 -29.23 -13.84 -2.45
N ILE A 228 -29.52 -14.59 -1.40
CA ILE A 228 -28.84 -14.46 -0.11
C ILE A 228 -27.36 -14.77 -0.29
N LEU A 229 -27.02 -15.87 -0.97
CA LEU A 229 -25.64 -16.26 -1.21
C LEU A 229 -24.89 -15.20 -2.03
N PHE A 230 -25.51 -14.65 -3.06
CA PHE A 230 -24.96 -13.57 -3.90
C PHE A 230 -24.63 -12.32 -3.07
N ASN A 231 -25.59 -11.83 -2.28
CA ASN A 231 -25.39 -10.64 -1.45
C ASN A 231 -24.37 -10.88 -0.33
N ILE A 232 -24.30 -12.08 0.25
CA ILE A 232 -23.27 -12.45 1.24
C ILE A 232 -21.87 -12.42 0.61
N HIS A 233 -21.71 -12.97 -0.61
CA HIS A 233 -20.41 -12.97 -1.30
C HIS A 233 -19.96 -11.55 -1.61
N ILE A 234 -20.84 -10.75 -2.22
CA ILE A 234 -20.55 -9.34 -2.51
C ILE A 234 -20.27 -8.55 -1.22
N GLY A 235 -21.07 -8.74 -0.19
CA GLY A 235 -20.88 -8.10 1.11
C GLY A 235 -19.52 -8.46 1.75
N THR A 236 -19.10 -9.73 1.63
CA THR A 236 -17.79 -10.19 2.12
C THR A 236 -16.65 -9.53 1.36
N LEU A 237 -16.75 -9.40 0.03
CA LEU A 237 -15.74 -8.70 -0.77
C LEU A 237 -15.60 -7.23 -0.34
N TYR A 238 -16.72 -6.52 -0.13
CA TYR A 238 -16.69 -5.14 0.36
C TYR A 238 -16.10 -5.04 1.76
N LEU A 239 -16.43 -5.96 2.67
CA LEU A 239 -15.92 -5.95 4.04
C LEU A 239 -14.40 -6.14 4.08
N ILE A 240 -13.86 -7.09 3.30
CA ILE A 240 -12.41 -7.30 3.22
C ILE A 240 -11.73 -6.07 2.60
N SER A 241 -12.30 -5.52 1.51
CA SER A 241 -11.77 -4.31 0.86
C SER A 241 -11.78 -3.10 1.81
N LEU A 242 -12.80 -2.99 2.67
CA LEU A 242 -12.89 -1.96 3.71
C LEU A 242 -11.81 -2.11 4.78
N VAL A 243 -11.54 -3.32 5.26
CA VAL A 243 -10.45 -3.58 6.21
C VAL A 243 -9.11 -3.12 5.60
N ILE A 244 -8.87 -3.45 4.33
CA ILE A 244 -7.67 -3.00 3.60
C ILE A 244 -7.61 -1.47 3.56
N ALA A 245 -8.72 -0.80 3.22
CA ALA A 245 -8.81 0.66 3.18
C ALA A 245 -8.44 1.31 4.53
N PHE A 246 -8.94 0.74 5.63
CA PHE A 246 -8.68 1.24 6.98
C PHE A 246 -7.22 1.08 7.38
N ILE A 247 -6.62 -0.09 7.14
CA ILE A 247 -5.20 -0.32 7.41
C ILE A 247 -4.34 0.63 6.56
N MET A 248 -4.69 0.85 5.29
CA MET A 248 -3.92 1.72 4.40
C MET A 248 -4.10 3.21 4.68
N GLY A 249 -5.32 3.64 5.04
CA GLY A 249 -5.57 5.01 5.48
C GLY A 249 -4.75 5.36 6.74
N THR A 250 -4.67 4.44 7.71
CA THR A 250 -3.91 4.64 8.95
C THR A 250 -2.39 4.59 8.73
N ILE A 251 -1.88 3.65 7.94
CA ILE A 251 -0.44 3.55 7.61
C ILE A 251 0.02 4.74 6.74
N GLY A 252 -0.81 5.13 5.77
CA GLY A 252 -0.55 6.29 4.91
C GLY A 252 -0.46 7.59 5.70
N PHE A 253 -1.31 7.78 6.71
CA PHE A 253 -1.33 8.98 7.56
C PHE A 253 -0.11 9.06 8.50
N LYS A 254 0.22 7.97 9.21
CA LYS A 254 1.34 7.96 10.19
C LYS A 254 2.69 8.32 9.57
N ARG A 255 2.93 7.91 8.32
CA ARG A 255 4.19 8.19 7.63
C ARG A 255 4.32 9.66 7.20
N ILE A 256 3.20 10.34 6.95
CA ILE A 256 3.17 11.76 6.61
C ILE A 256 3.36 12.61 7.88
N ASP A 257 2.67 12.26 8.96
CA ASP A 257 2.79 12.96 10.24
C ASP A 257 4.21 12.92 10.80
N GLN A 258 4.94 11.81 10.63
CA GLN A 258 6.37 11.75 10.97
C GLN A 258 7.20 12.71 10.12
N ILE A 259 7.01 12.71 8.79
CA ILE A 259 7.73 13.61 7.88
C ILE A 259 7.41 15.09 8.16
N ILE A 260 6.22 15.42 8.67
CA ILE A 260 5.84 16.79 9.04
C ILE A 260 6.39 17.18 10.41
N LYS A 261 6.31 16.30 11.42
CA LYS A 261 6.88 16.59 12.75
C LYS A 261 8.39 16.78 12.70
N ASP A 262 9.08 15.97 11.89
CA ASP A 262 10.52 16.11 11.67
C ASP A 262 10.89 17.43 10.94
N LYS A 263 9.92 18.17 10.39
CA LYS A 263 10.12 19.51 9.80
C LYS A 263 9.88 20.66 10.77
N GLU A 264 9.20 20.45 11.89
CA GLU A 264 8.91 21.51 12.87
C GLU A 264 9.95 21.55 14.00
N GLU A 265 10.79 20.51 14.13
CA GLU A 265 11.89 20.45 15.10
C GLU A 265 13.26 20.92 14.56
N PHE A 266 13.31 21.47 13.34
CA PHE A 266 14.50 22.10 12.73
C PHE A 266 14.21 23.54 12.31
#